data_AF-A0A2J7Q5R8-F1
#
_entry.id   AF-A0A2J7Q5R8-F1
#
_cell.length_a   1.000
_cell.length_b   1.000
_cell.length_c   1.000
_cell.angle_alpha   90.00
_cell.angle_beta   90.00
_cell.angle_gamma   90.00
#
_symmetry.space_group_name_H-M   'P 1'
#
loop_
_entity.id
_entity.type
_entity.pdbx_description
1 polymer ?
#
loop_
_entity_poly.entity_id
_entity_poly.type
_entity_poly.pdbx_seq_one_letter_code
_entity_poly.pdbx_strand_id
1 'polypeptide(L)'
;MADGKEEEDEALDFTSPKFNPLKALYSKNVRLPIENAPVFDNIHKYHSSLNPREKKKKVDKDSEPGPSSEEQPVRRFLPHQQPVRNPRPQRDTRNVLTRMENATGPLSLLWDCMERRVRIKVC
;
A
#
# COMPACT_ATOMS: atom_id res chain seq x y z
N MET A 1 47.16 31.39 0.26
CA MET A 1 46.07 30.67 0.96
C MET A 1 44.93 30.39 -0.04
N ALA A 2 45.23 29.81 -1.20
CA ALA A 2 44.25 29.54 -2.27
C ALA A 2 43.98 28.04 -2.41
N ASP A 3 45.04 27.22 -2.31
CA ASP A 3 44.97 25.74 -2.41
C ASP A 3 43.97 25.09 -1.45
N GLY A 4 43.90 25.61 -0.21
CA GLY A 4 43.04 25.03 0.82
C GLY A 4 41.54 25.23 0.60
N LYS A 5 41.08 26.04 -0.36
CA LYS A 5 39.65 26.16 -0.72
C LYS A 5 39.28 25.26 -1.88
N GLU A 6 40.16 25.15 -2.86
CA GLU A 6 39.95 24.30 -4.04
C GLU A 6 39.86 22.83 -3.63
N GLU A 7 40.67 22.38 -2.66
CA GLU A 7 40.54 21.03 -2.09
C GLU A 7 39.21 20.79 -1.36
N GLU A 8 38.61 21.83 -0.77
CA GLU A 8 37.30 21.71 -0.11
C GLU A 8 36.16 21.64 -1.11
N ASP A 9 36.25 22.42 -2.17
CA ASP A 9 35.30 22.40 -3.28
C ASP A 9 35.38 21.06 -4.03
N GLU A 10 36.59 20.53 -4.28
CA GLU A 10 36.81 19.19 -4.86
C GLU A 10 36.29 18.06 -3.97
N ALA A 11 36.32 18.22 -2.64
CA ALA A 11 35.82 17.23 -1.69
C ALA A 11 34.29 17.27 -1.53
N LEU A 12 33.64 18.39 -1.85
CA LEU A 12 32.19 18.57 -1.81
C LEU A 12 31.50 18.24 -3.14
N ASP A 13 32.24 18.22 -4.25
CA ASP A 13 31.69 17.91 -5.57
C ASP A 13 31.43 16.40 -5.74
N PHE A 14 30.19 16.03 -6.01
CA PHE A 14 29.74 14.65 -6.20
C PHE A 14 30.36 13.96 -7.42
N THR A 15 30.87 14.72 -8.39
CA THR A 15 31.46 14.17 -9.62
C THR A 15 32.98 14.03 -9.56
N SER A 16 33.60 14.54 -8.48
CA SER A 16 35.04 14.53 -8.26
C SER A 16 35.54 13.16 -7.76
N PRO A 17 36.75 12.71 -8.16
CA PRO A 17 37.35 11.48 -7.64
C PRO A 17 37.76 11.59 -6.16
N LYS A 18 37.86 12.81 -5.61
CA LYS A 18 38.23 13.06 -4.19
C LYS A 18 37.01 13.37 -3.31
N PHE A 19 35.81 13.06 -3.78
CA PHE A 19 34.58 13.32 -3.04
C PHE A 19 34.59 12.65 -1.65
N ASN A 20 34.33 13.43 -0.60
CA ASN A 20 34.25 12.94 0.77
C ASN A 20 32.79 12.97 1.26
N PRO A 21 32.11 11.80 1.35
CA PRO A 21 30.69 11.75 1.70
C PRO A 21 30.40 12.24 3.12
N LEU A 22 31.33 12.02 4.06
CA LEU A 22 31.16 12.48 5.44
C LEU A 22 31.25 14.01 5.53
N LYS A 23 32.20 14.61 4.82
CA LYS A 23 32.34 16.08 4.78
C LYS A 23 31.12 16.72 4.10
N ALA A 24 30.65 16.14 3.00
CA ALA A 24 29.44 16.59 2.31
C ALA A 24 28.22 16.56 3.25
N LEU A 25 28.01 15.47 4.01
CA LEU A 25 26.87 15.30 4.92
C LEU A 25 26.78 16.39 5.99
N TYR A 26 27.90 16.86 6.52
CA TYR A 26 27.93 17.87 7.59
C TYR A 26 28.12 19.31 7.07
N SER A 27 28.42 19.49 5.80
CA SER A 27 28.61 20.81 5.19
C SER A 27 27.28 21.43 4.75
N LYS A 28 27.17 22.76 4.87
CA LYS A 28 25.97 23.51 4.44
C LYS A 28 26.00 23.90 2.96
N ASN A 29 27.16 23.82 2.31
CA ASN A 29 27.42 24.41 0.99
C ASN A 29 27.39 23.37 -0.16
N VAL A 30 26.68 22.26 0.02
CA VAL A 30 26.62 21.18 -0.97
C VAL A 30 25.76 21.60 -2.17
N ARG A 31 26.34 21.53 -3.37
CA ARG A 31 25.63 21.76 -4.63
C ARG A 31 25.17 20.43 -5.21
N LEU A 32 23.86 20.22 -5.26
CA LEU A 32 23.31 19.02 -5.89
C LEU A 32 23.50 19.10 -7.41
N PRO A 33 23.90 18.02 -8.10
CA PRO A 33 24.05 18.02 -9.55
C PRO A 33 22.74 18.34 -10.29
N ILE A 34 21.59 18.04 -9.67
CA ILE A 34 20.26 18.31 -10.19
C ILE A 34 19.44 18.93 -9.06
N GLU A 35 19.18 20.23 -9.14
CA GLU A 35 18.47 20.99 -8.10
C GLU A 35 17.02 20.50 -7.89
N ASN A 36 16.35 20.08 -8.98
CA ASN A 36 14.95 19.67 -8.97
C ASN A 36 14.77 18.14 -8.82
N ALA A 37 15.78 17.42 -8.32
CA ALA A 37 15.66 15.98 -8.12
C ALA A 37 14.63 15.65 -7.03
N PRO A 38 13.73 14.67 -7.25
CA PRO A 38 12.76 14.27 -6.24
C PRO A 38 13.46 13.65 -5.04
N VAL A 39 13.18 14.19 -3.85
CA VAL A 39 13.69 13.66 -2.59
C VAL A 39 12.84 12.45 -2.18
N PHE A 40 13.50 11.32 -1.96
CA PHE A 40 12.87 10.11 -1.46
C PHE A 40 13.34 9.84 -0.04
N ASP A 41 12.37 9.63 0.86
CA ASP A 41 12.65 9.40 2.29
C ASP A 41 13.45 8.12 2.54
N ASN A 42 13.26 7.11 1.69
CA ASN A 42 13.83 5.77 1.85
C ASN A 42 14.28 5.19 0.50
N ILE A 43 15.31 4.33 0.54
CA ILE A 43 15.81 3.56 -0.61
C ILE A 43 14.68 2.75 -1.28
N HIS A 44 13.76 2.19 -0.49
CA HIS A 44 12.60 1.47 -1.00
C HIS A 44 11.67 2.33 -1.88
N LYS A 45 11.46 3.60 -1.50
CA LYS A 45 10.62 4.55 -2.24
C LYS A 45 11.28 4.89 -3.58
N TYR A 46 12.60 5.06 -3.57
CA TYR A 46 13.42 5.24 -4.79
C TYR A 46 13.28 4.03 -5.74
N HIS A 47 13.53 2.80 -5.28
CA HIS A 47 13.38 1.61 -6.15
C HIS A 47 11.95 1.44 -6.68
N SER A 48 10.94 1.73 -5.86
CA SER A 48 9.54 1.66 -6.28
C SER A 48 9.22 2.70 -7.37
N SER A 49 9.88 3.85 -7.35
CA SER A 49 9.69 4.90 -8.36
C SER A 49 10.34 4.55 -9.71
N LEU A 50 11.44 3.77 -9.69
CA LEU A 50 12.09 3.24 -10.89
C LEU A 50 11.25 2.15 -11.56
N ASN A 51 10.56 1.33 -10.76
CA ASN A 51 9.73 0.22 -11.21
C ASN A 51 8.24 0.48 -10.91
N PRO A 52 7.57 1.44 -11.56
CA PRO A 52 6.17 1.77 -11.30
C PRO A 52 5.19 0.62 -11.61
N ARG A 53 5.65 -0.46 -12.26
CA ARG A 53 4.89 -1.69 -12.53
C ARG A 53 4.74 -2.62 -11.31
N GLU A 54 5.49 -2.41 -10.24
CA GLU A 54 5.31 -3.12 -8.97
C GLU A 54 4.30 -2.43 -8.03
N LYS A 55 3.36 -1.65 -8.59
CA LYS A 55 2.11 -1.38 -7.89
C LYS A 55 1.44 -2.73 -7.67
N LYS A 56 1.72 -3.34 -6.51
CA LYS A 56 1.04 -4.54 -6.02
C LYS A 56 -0.43 -4.32 -6.31
N LYS A 57 -1.00 -5.14 -7.20
CA LYS A 57 -2.44 -5.33 -7.26
C LYS A 57 -2.89 -5.39 -5.81
N LYS A 58 -3.90 -4.61 -5.43
CA LYS A 58 -4.59 -4.85 -4.17
C LYS A 58 -5.07 -6.29 -4.28
N VAL A 59 -4.30 -7.20 -3.69
CA VAL A 59 -4.76 -8.57 -3.47
C VAL A 59 -5.85 -8.35 -2.45
N ASP A 60 -7.09 -8.34 -2.93
CA ASP A 60 -8.25 -8.56 -2.10
C ASP A 60 -7.95 -9.86 -1.35
N LYS A 61 -7.55 -9.71 -0.09
CA LYS A 61 -7.02 -10.78 0.73
C LYS A 61 -8.16 -11.58 1.35
N ASP A 62 -9.16 -11.86 0.53
CA ASP A 62 -10.30 -12.69 0.86
C ASP A 62 -10.37 -13.77 -0.23
N SER A 63 -10.08 -15.02 0.16
CA SER A 63 -10.15 -16.26 -0.64
C SER A 63 -8.89 -16.59 -1.44
N GLU A 64 -7.90 -17.20 -0.78
CA GLU A 64 -7.20 -18.43 -1.22
C GLU A 64 -6.02 -18.66 -0.27
N PRO A 65 -5.91 -19.82 0.42
CA PRO A 65 -4.69 -20.19 1.13
C PRO A 65 -3.58 -20.45 0.10
N GLY A 66 -2.65 -19.49 -0.02
CA GLY A 66 -1.41 -19.70 -0.78
C GLY A 66 -0.62 -20.91 -0.24
N PRO A 67 0.28 -21.51 -1.05
CA PRO A 67 1.00 -22.72 -0.68
C PRO A 67 1.70 -22.50 0.67
N SER A 68 1.35 -23.32 1.65
CA SER A 68 2.01 -23.36 2.94
C SER A 68 3.44 -23.83 2.73
N SER A 69 4.37 -22.91 2.47
CA SER A 69 5.75 -23.13 2.88
C SER A 69 5.71 -23.35 4.39
N GLU A 70 6.18 -24.52 4.83
CA GLU A 70 6.09 -25.04 6.21
C GLU A 70 6.70 -24.11 7.27
N GLU A 71 7.45 -23.09 6.84
CA GLU A 71 7.99 -22.05 7.68
C GLU A 71 7.33 -20.70 7.37
N GLN A 72 6.15 -20.47 7.94
CA GLN A 72 5.62 -19.12 8.05
C GLN A 72 6.63 -18.27 8.85
N PRO A 73 7.05 -17.08 8.39
CA PRO A 73 7.95 -16.23 9.16
C PRO A 73 7.28 -15.87 10.48
N VAL A 74 7.74 -16.49 11.57
CA VAL A 74 7.21 -16.28 12.91
C VAL A 74 7.47 -14.84 13.31
N ARG A 75 6.42 -14.02 13.31
CA ARG A 75 6.48 -12.66 13.85
C ARG A 75 6.85 -12.74 15.33
N ARG A 76 8.02 -12.20 15.69
CA ARG A 76 8.57 -12.20 17.06
C ARG A 76 7.92 -11.14 17.96
N PHE A 77 6.60 -10.97 17.89
CA PHE A 77 5.91 -10.08 18.82
C PHE A 77 5.67 -10.81 20.13
N LEU A 78 6.10 -10.20 21.24
CA LEU A 78 5.71 -10.66 22.56
C LEU A 78 4.18 -10.58 22.73
N PRO A 79 3.55 -11.38 23.60
CA PRO A 79 2.09 -11.45 23.71
C PRO A 79 1.39 -10.09 23.85
N HIS A 80 1.97 -9.19 24.66
CA HIS A 80 1.48 -7.81 24.87
C HIS A 80 1.73 -6.83 23.70
N GLN A 81 2.56 -7.19 22.72
CA GLN A 81 2.84 -6.39 21.52
C GLN A 81 1.96 -6.81 20.33
N GLN A 82 1.08 -7.78 20.53
CA GLN A 82 0.17 -8.22 19.48
C GLN A 82 -0.83 -7.10 19.15
N PRO A 83 -1.23 -6.95 17.87
CA PRO A 83 -2.28 -6.03 17.50
C PRO A 83 -3.55 -6.31 18.31
N VAL A 84 -4.10 -5.27 18.93
CA VAL A 84 -5.38 -5.37 19.65
C VAL A 84 -6.46 -5.75 18.65
N ARG A 85 -7.18 -6.84 18.92
CA ARG A 85 -8.29 -7.29 18.09
C ARG A 85 -9.45 -6.32 18.23
N ASN A 86 -9.56 -5.38 17.29
CA ASN A 86 -10.75 -4.56 17.18
C ASN A 86 -11.86 -5.43 16.55
N PRO A 87 -12.99 -5.67 17.23
CA PRO A 87 -14.13 -6.31 16.60
C PRO A 87 -14.53 -5.46 15.40
N ARG A 88 -14.52 -6.05 14.20
CA ARG A 88 -14.97 -5.34 13.01
C ARG A 88 -16.46 -5.00 13.22
N PRO A 89 -16.89 -3.77 12.88
CA PRO A 89 -18.32 -3.48 12.90
C PRO A 89 -19.03 -4.47 11.98
N GLN A 90 -20.10 -5.08 12.48
CA GLN A 90 -20.92 -5.98 11.69
C GLN A 90 -21.45 -5.17 10.49
N ARG A 91 -21.08 -5.59 9.27
CA ARG A 91 -21.58 -4.95 8.06
C ARG A 91 -23.08 -5.18 8.00
N ASP A 92 -23.81 -4.14 7.61
CA ASP A 92 -25.24 -4.25 7.38
C ASP A 92 -25.48 -5.26 6.25
N THR A 93 -26.19 -6.36 6.57
CA THR A 93 -26.50 -7.43 5.61
C THR A 93 -27.75 -7.11 4.79
N ARG A 94 -28.34 -5.92 4.95
CA ARG A 94 -29.51 -5.46 4.20
C ARG A 94 -29.19 -5.31 2.71
N ASN A 95 -29.55 -6.33 1.95
CA ASN A 95 -29.53 -6.32 0.48
C ASN A 95 -30.96 -6.49 -0.08
N VAL A 96 -31.10 -6.41 -1.40
CA VAL A 96 -32.41 -6.53 -2.07
C VAL A 96 -33.07 -7.88 -1.78
N LEU A 97 -32.31 -8.98 -1.79
CA LEU A 97 -32.83 -10.32 -1.53
C LEU A 97 -33.39 -10.45 -0.11
N THR A 98 -32.64 -9.98 0.89
CA THR A 98 -33.09 -9.98 2.30
C THR A 98 -34.32 -9.09 2.51
N ARG A 99 -34.53 -8.07 1.67
CA ARG A 99 -35.75 -7.24 1.72
C ARG A 99 -36.92 -7.88 0.99
N MET A 100 -36.67 -8.60 -0.11
CA MET A 100 -37.71 -9.34 -0.82
C MET A 100 -38.22 -10.52 0.00
N GLU A 101 -37.33 -11.21 0.72
CA GLU A 101 -37.69 -12.32 1.62
C GLU A 101 -38.63 -11.85 2.75
N ASN A 102 -38.38 -10.65 3.29
CA ASN A 102 -39.18 -10.07 4.37
C ASN A 102 -40.31 -9.13 3.87
N ALA A 103 -40.61 -9.12 2.57
CA ALA A 103 -41.64 -8.24 2.02
C ALA A 103 -43.04 -8.79 2.33
N THR A 104 -43.93 -7.92 2.82
CA THR A 104 -45.33 -8.29 3.13
C THR A 104 -46.29 -7.70 2.10
N GLY A 105 -47.39 -8.40 1.84
CA GLY A 105 -48.46 -7.93 0.96
C GLY A 105 -48.22 -8.26 -0.52
N PRO A 106 -48.64 -7.44 -1.48
CA PRO A 106 -48.59 -7.80 -2.91
C PRO A 106 -47.17 -8.04 -3.44
N LEU A 107 -46.15 -7.49 -2.78
CA LEU A 107 -44.75 -7.68 -3.14
C LEU A 107 -44.17 -9.05 -2.71
N SER A 108 -44.81 -9.76 -1.76
CA SER A 108 -44.36 -11.10 -1.36
C SER A 108 -44.50 -12.12 -2.48
N LEU A 109 -45.51 -11.94 -3.35
CA LEU A 109 -45.71 -12.78 -4.54
C LEU A 109 -44.52 -12.74 -5.50
N LEU A 110 -43.79 -11.63 -5.52
CA LEU A 110 -42.60 -11.45 -6.36
C LEU A 110 -41.46 -12.35 -5.87
N TRP A 111 -41.33 -12.57 -4.56
CA TRP A 111 -40.42 -13.56 -3.99
C TRP A 111 -40.83 -14.98 -4.40
N ASP A 112 -42.11 -15.34 -4.29
CA ASP A 112 -42.61 -16.67 -4.70
C ASP A 112 -42.38 -16.95 -6.19
N CYS A 113 -42.61 -15.94 -7.05
CA CYS A 113 -42.36 -16.08 -8.49
C CYS A 113 -40.87 -16.22 -8.81
N MET A 114 -40.00 -15.54 -8.07
CA MET A 114 -38.54 -15.69 -8.19
C MET A 114 -38.10 -17.10 -7.79
N GLU A 115 -38.55 -17.59 -6.63
CA GLU A 115 -38.19 -18.91 -6.09
C GLU A 115 -38.63 -20.04 -7.02
N ARG A 116 -39.85 -19.95 -7.55
CA ARG A 116 -40.43 -20.92 -8.49
C ARG A 116 -39.99 -20.71 -9.94
N ARG A 117 -39.17 -19.69 -10.22
CA ARG A 117 -38.71 -19.28 -11.56
C ARG A 117 -39.83 -19.15 -12.59
N VAL A 118 -40.94 -18.52 -12.19
CA VAL A 118 -42.10 -18.27 -13.05
C VAL A 118 -41.83 -17.08 -13.98
N ARG A 119 -42.12 -17.23 -15.28
CA ARG A 119 -42.02 -16.13 -16.25
C ARG A 119 -43.27 -15.25 -16.14
N ILE A 120 -43.10 -14.01 -15.72
CA ILE A 120 -44.18 -13.02 -15.61
C ILE A 120 -44.12 -12.08 -16.81
N LYS A 121 -45.27 -11.82 -17.44
CA LYS A 121 -45.42 -10.76 -18.44
C LYS A 121 -45.84 -9.48 -17.71
N VAL A 122 -44.99 -8.46 -17.78
CA VAL A 122 -45.32 -7.11 -17.28
C VAL A 122 -46.06 -6.37 -18.39
N CYS A 123 -47.23 -5.84 -18.08
CA CYS A 123 -48.09 -5.07 -18.99
C CYS A 123 -48.09 -3.59 -18.60
#